data_AF-A0A0G2FGV9-F1
#
_entry.id   AF-A0A0G2FGV9-F1
#
_cell.length_a   1.000
_cell.length_b   1.000
_cell.length_c   1.000
_cell.angle_alpha   90.00
_cell.angle_beta   90.00
_cell.angle_gamma   90.00
#
_symmetry.space_group_name_H-M   'P 1'
#
loop_
_entity.id
_entity.type
_entity.pdbx_description
1 polymer ?
#
loop_
_entity_poly.entity_id
_entity_poly.type
_entity_poly.pdbx_seq_one_letter_code
_entity_poly.pdbx_strand_id
1 'polypeptide(L)'
;MDKRVAQRIRRAEAATANGFETLGLYSAGIVAAAVTGVPAETLNYLSMAYLASRVGYNAFYVWLQENRKLAPFRSAFWNTSIGIIAALWIKAGNRAAS
;
A
#
# COMPACT_ATOMS: atom_id res chain seq x y z
N MET A 1 14.93 -12.59 25.70
CA MET A 1 14.75 -11.81 24.45
C MET A 1 14.64 -10.34 24.81
N ASP A 2 15.39 -9.47 24.14
CA ASP A 2 15.32 -8.01 24.37
C ASP A 2 13.92 -7.47 24.04
N LYS A 3 13.37 -6.62 24.92
CA LYS A 3 12.03 -6.02 24.77
C LYS A 3 11.91 -5.21 23.48
N ARG A 4 12.98 -4.54 23.04
CA ARG A 4 12.98 -3.77 21.78
C ARG A 4 12.85 -4.67 20.56
N VAL A 5 13.62 -5.75 20.54
CA VAL A 5 13.55 -6.77 19.48
C VAL A 5 12.15 -7.39 19.42
N ALA A 6 11.56 -7.72 20.57
CA ALA A 6 10.19 -8.24 20.66
C ALA A 6 9.14 -7.30 20.06
N GLN A 7 9.25 -6.00 20.35
CA GLN A 7 8.34 -5.00 19.80
C GLN A 7 8.51 -4.85 18.28
N ARG A 8 9.74 -4.89 17.77
CA ARG A 8 9.99 -4.82 16.32
C ARG A 8 9.42 -6.03 15.58
N ILE A 9 9.54 -7.24 16.14
CA ILE A 9 8.95 -8.45 15.56
C ILE A 9 7.42 -8.31 15.49
N ARG A 10 6.77 -7.94 16.60
CA ARG A 10 5.30 -7.73 16.62
C ARG A 10 4.85 -6.66 15.62
N ARG A 11 5.64 -5.60 15.46
CA ARG A 11 5.37 -4.54 14.47
C ARG A 11 5.51 -5.04 13.03
N ALA A 12 6.51 -5.88 12.75
CA ALA A 12 6.69 -6.51 11.45
C ALA A 12 5.56 -7.49 11.12
N GLU A 13 5.11 -8.28 12.09
CA GLU A 13 3.94 -9.16 11.95
C GLU A 13 2.68 -8.35 11.63
N ALA A 14 2.42 -7.28 12.37
CA ALA A 14 1.28 -6.39 12.13
C ALA A 14 1.33 -5.71 10.76
N ALA A 15 2.51 -5.22 10.34
CA ALA A 15 2.71 -4.61 9.03
C ALA A 15 2.48 -5.63 7.89
N THR A 16 2.91 -6.86 8.09
CA THR A 16 2.71 -7.98 7.14
C THR A 16 1.23 -8.33 7.02
N ALA A 17 0.53 -8.52 8.14
CA ALA A 17 -0.91 -8.78 8.15
C ALA A 17 -1.69 -7.68 7.41
N ASN A 18 -1.37 -6.41 7.67
CA ASN A 18 -1.99 -5.29 6.95
C ASN A 18 -1.68 -5.29 5.44
N GLY A 19 -0.48 -5.74 5.06
CA GLY A 19 -0.14 -5.98 3.66
C GLY A 19 -1.10 -6.97 3.02
N PHE A 20 -1.31 -8.13 3.65
CA PHE A 20 -2.19 -9.16 3.14
C PHE A 20 -3.66 -8.73 3.04
N GLU A 21 -4.16 -7.94 3.98
CA GLU A 21 -5.54 -7.40 3.95
C GLU A 21 -5.82 -6.56 2.69
N THR A 22 -4.81 -5.82 2.21
CA THR A 22 -4.98 -4.86 1.09
C THR A 22 -4.42 -5.37 -0.24
N LEU A 23 -3.52 -6.37 -0.20
CA LEU A 23 -2.86 -6.92 -1.37
C LEU A 23 -3.87 -7.49 -2.37
N GLY A 24 -4.84 -8.29 -1.90
CA GLY A 24 -5.86 -8.87 -2.78
C GLY A 24 -6.65 -7.80 -3.54
N LEU A 25 -7.03 -6.71 -2.86
CA LEU A 25 -7.78 -5.62 -3.47
C LEU A 25 -6.94 -4.82 -4.48
N TYR A 26 -5.65 -4.62 -4.20
CA TYR A 26 -4.71 -4.03 -5.15
C TYR A 26 -4.52 -4.90 -6.39
N SER A 27 -4.19 -6.19 -6.19
CA SER A 27 -3.90 -7.14 -7.26
C SER A 27 -5.12 -7.33 -8.18
N ALA A 28 -6.32 -7.45 -7.62
CA ALA A 28 -7.53 -7.51 -8.41
C ALA A 28 -7.78 -6.18 -9.16
N GLY A 29 -7.58 -5.04 -8.51
CA GLY A 29 -7.80 -3.72 -9.11
C GLY A 29 -6.86 -3.42 -10.30
N ILE A 30 -5.57 -3.76 -10.18
CA ILE A 30 -4.61 -3.56 -11.28
C ILE A 30 -4.89 -4.48 -12.46
N VAL A 31 -5.26 -5.74 -12.21
CA VAL A 31 -5.64 -6.69 -13.26
C VAL A 31 -6.93 -6.22 -13.94
N ALA A 32 -7.94 -5.81 -13.18
CA ALA A 32 -9.18 -5.26 -13.72
C ALA A 32 -8.91 -4.04 -14.61
N ALA A 33 -8.11 -3.09 -14.13
CA ALA A 33 -7.74 -1.90 -14.90
C ALA A 33 -6.99 -2.26 -16.20
N ALA A 34 -6.07 -3.23 -16.15
CA ALA A 34 -5.36 -3.72 -17.32
C ALA A 34 -6.29 -4.37 -18.36
N VAL A 35 -7.20 -5.24 -17.92
CA VAL A 35 -8.17 -5.92 -18.79
C VAL A 35 -9.13 -4.94 -19.46
N THR A 36 -9.52 -3.88 -18.75
CA THR A 36 -10.38 -2.81 -19.31
C THR A 36 -9.64 -1.84 -20.24
N GLY A 37 -8.33 -2.02 -20.46
CA GLY A 37 -7.56 -1.18 -21.37
C GLY A 37 -7.17 0.19 -20.82
N VAL A 38 -7.01 0.32 -19.49
CA VAL A 38 -6.37 1.52 -18.90
C VAL A 38 -4.92 1.60 -19.43
N PRO A 39 -4.43 2.78 -19.85
CA PRO A 39 -3.09 2.91 -20.43
C PRO A 39 -1.99 2.37 -19.52
N ALA A 40 -1.05 1.60 -20.09
CA ALA A 40 0.04 0.97 -19.35
C ALA A 40 0.91 1.97 -18.58
N GLU A 41 1.14 3.16 -19.14
CA GLU A 41 1.85 4.25 -18.44
C GLU A 41 1.18 4.60 -17.11
N THR A 42 -0.15 4.76 -17.10
CA THR A 42 -0.90 5.05 -15.87
C THR A 42 -0.79 3.90 -14.87
N LEU A 43 -0.90 2.65 -15.35
CA LEU A 43 -0.77 1.48 -14.48
C LEU A 43 0.64 1.36 -13.87
N ASN A 44 1.68 1.65 -14.65
CA ASN A 44 3.06 1.63 -14.19
C ASN A 44 3.30 2.68 -13.10
N TYR A 45 2.86 3.93 -13.32
CA TYR A 45 2.98 4.98 -12.31
C TYR A 45 2.24 4.63 -11.01
N LEU A 46 0.98 4.17 -11.11
CA LEU A 46 0.20 3.78 -9.94
C LEU A 46 0.84 2.60 -9.20
N SER A 47 1.40 1.64 -9.93
CA SER A 47 2.08 0.48 -9.34
C SER A 47 3.37 0.87 -8.63
N MET A 48 4.20 1.68 -9.27
CA MET A 48 5.41 2.22 -8.64
C MET A 48 5.07 3.02 -7.38
N ALA A 49 4.05 3.89 -7.46
CA ALA A 49 3.61 4.68 -6.31
C ALA A 49 3.09 3.78 -5.17
N TYR A 50 2.35 2.71 -5.48
CA TYR A 50 1.86 1.76 -4.49
C TYR A 50 3.02 0.99 -3.84
N LEU A 51 3.96 0.47 -4.62
CA LEU A 51 5.13 -0.23 -4.09
C LEU A 51 5.97 0.69 -3.20
N ALA A 52 6.23 1.93 -3.65
CA ALA A 52 6.93 2.93 -2.87
C ALA A 52 6.20 3.25 -1.56
N SER A 53 4.87 3.37 -1.58
CA SER A 53 4.09 3.64 -0.37
C SER A 53 4.11 2.46 0.60
N ARG A 54 4.08 1.21 0.12
CA ARG A 54 4.21 0.01 0.97
C ARG A 54 5.59 -0.11 1.59
N VAL A 55 6.66 0.15 0.84
CA VAL A 55 8.03 0.18 1.36
C VAL A 55 8.17 1.28 2.43
N GLY A 56 7.66 2.48 2.16
CA GLY A 56 7.62 3.58 3.11
C GLY A 56 6.85 3.22 4.38
N TYR A 57 5.64 2.68 4.26
CA TYR A 57 4.84 2.20 5.39
C TYR A 57 5.61 1.21 6.26
N ASN A 58 6.20 0.17 5.66
CA ASN A 58 6.95 -0.87 6.37
C ASN A 58 8.19 -0.30 7.07
N ALA A 59 8.95 0.58 6.40
CA ALA A 59 10.11 1.24 6.97
C ALA A 59 9.73 2.08 8.21
N PHE A 60 8.66 2.87 8.11
CA PHE A 60 8.18 3.70 9.21
C PHE A 60 7.62 2.86 10.37
N TYR A 61 6.89 1.79 10.06
CA TYR A 61 6.25 0.92 11.06
C TYR A 61 7.28 0.12 11.86
N VAL A 62 8.27 -0.47 11.19
CA VAL A 62 9.22 -1.39 11.85
C VAL A 62 10.34 -0.62 12.56
N TRP A 63 10.90 0.40 11.92
CA TRP A 63 12.16 1.02 12.39
C TRP A 63 11.97 2.36 13.08
N LEU A 64 11.02 3.18 12.63
CA LEU A 64 10.92 4.59 13.01
C LEU A 64 9.78 4.88 14.00
N GLN A 65 8.92 3.90 14.28
CA GLN A 65 7.76 4.04 15.17
C GLN A 65 8.13 4.28 16.65
N GLU A 66 9.40 4.10 17.03
CA GLU A 66 9.90 4.49 18.36
C GLU A 66 9.84 6.02 18.56
N ASN A 67 9.91 6.80 17.47
CA ASN A 67 9.79 8.25 17.51
C ASN A 67 8.32 8.67 17.27
N ARG A 68 7.65 9.14 18.33
CA ARG A 68 6.24 9.59 18.30
C ARG A 68 5.96 10.67 17.25
N LYS A 69 6.95 11.48 16.89
CA LYS A 69 6.82 12.52 15.84
C LYS A 69 6.67 11.94 14.43
N LEU A 70 7.06 10.67 14.22
CA LEU A 70 7.01 10.00 12.92
C LEU A 70 5.74 9.16 12.73
N ALA A 71 4.90 9.06 13.76
CA ALA A 71 3.58 8.41 13.69
C ALA A 71 2.68 8.88 12.53
N PRO A 72 2.59 10.19 12.16
CA PRO A 72 1.71 10.61 11.07
C PRO A 72 2.17 10.12 9.69
N PHE A 73 3.47 9.90 9.47
CA PHE A 73 3.98 9.45 8.16
C PHE A 73 3.48 8.04 7.81
N ARG A 74 3.36 7.16 8.81
CA ARG A 74 2.74 5.84 8.63
C ARG A 74 1.33 5.97 8.04
N SER A 75 0.51 6.83 8.62
CA SER A 75 -0.87 7.03 8.17
C SER A 75 -0.91 7.65 6.77
N ALA A 76 0.03 8.55 6.44
CA ALA A 76 0.14 9.11 5.10
C ALA A 76 0.41 8.02 4.04
N PHE A 77 1.45 7.19 4.25
CA PHE A 77 1.77 6.09 3.31
C PHE A 77 0.63 5.07 3.19
N TRP A 78 -0.07 4.79 4.29
CA TRP A 78 -1.22 3.92 4.27
C TRP A 78 -2.38 4.52 3.45
N ASN A 79 -2.75 5.76 3.71
CA ASN A 79 -3.80 6.48 2.97
C ASN A 79 -3.46 6.58 1.48
N THR A 80 -2.20 6.85 1.12
CA THR A 80 -1.75 6.83 -0.28
C THR A 80 -1.96 5.47 -0.91
N SER A 81 -1.61 4.38 -0.21
CA SER A 81 -1.81 3.02 -0.72
C SER A 81 -3.29 2.73 -0.99
N ILE A 82 -4.18 3.09 -0.07
CA ILE A 82 -5.63 2.94 -0.23
C ILE A 82 -6.17 3.81 -1.37
N GLY A 83 -5.71 5.06 -1.48
CA GLY A 83 -6.09 5.98 -2.55
C GLY A 83 -5.71 5.43 -3.94
N ILE A 84 -4.54 4.80 -4.07
CA ILE A 84 -4.12 4.16 -5.31
C ILE A 84 -5.01 2.97 -5.66
N ILE A 85 -5.34 2.13 -4.68
CA ILE A 85 -6.27 1.01 -4.88
C ILE A 85 -7.61 1.53 -5.40
N ALA A 86 -8.19 2.55 -4.74
CA ALA A 86 -9.44 3.16 -5.18
C ALA A 86 -9.32 3.73 -6.61
N ALA A 87 -8.22 4.41 -6.94
CA ALA A 87 -7.98 4.95 -8.27
C ALA A 87 -7.93 3.88 -9.36
N LEU A 88 -7.33 2.71 -9.08
CA LEU A 88 -7.31 1.57 -10.01
C LEU A 88 -8.73 1.09 -10.32
N TRP A 89 -9.54 0.86 -9.28
CA TRP A 89 -10.92 0.41 -9.44
C TRP A 89 -11.81 1.43 -10.16
N ILE A 90 -11.68 2.72 -9.84
CA ILE A 90 -12.43 3.79 -10.52
C ILE A 90 -12.04 3.85 -12.01
N LYS A 91 -10.73 3.81 -12.31
CA LYS A 91 -10.26 3.84 -13.71
C LYS A 91 -10.71 2.61 -14.49
N ALA A 92 -10.70 1.43 -13.85
CA ALA A 92 -11.22 0.21 -14.45
C ALA A 92 -12.71 0.33 -14.77
N GLY A 93 -13.53 0.77 -13.81
CA GLY A 93 -14.96 0.96 -13.99
C GLY A 93 -15.30 1.96 -15.10
N ASN A 94 -14.60 3.10 -15.13
CA ASN A 94 -14.80 4.12 -16.16
C ASN A 94 -14.48 3.61 -17.57
N ARG A 95 -13.48 2.71 -17.70
CA ARG A 95 -13.14 2.08 -18.98
C ARG A 95 -14.06 0.93 -19.36
N ALA A 96 -14.60 0.21 -18.40
CA ALA A 96 -15.57 -0.86 -18.65
C ALA A 96 -16.94 -0.32 -19.12
N ALA A 97 -17.29 0.91 -18.73
CA ALA A 97 -18.56 1.55 -19.06
C ALA A 97 -18.53 2.40 -20.34
N SER A 98 -17.36 2.62 -20.95
CA SER A 98 -17.16 3.40 -22.17
C SER A 98 -17.04 2.51 -23.40
#